data_AF-K1RV06-F1
#
_entry.id   AF-K1RV06-F1
#
_cell.length_a   1.000
_cell.length_b   1.000
_cell.length_c   1.000
_cell.angle_alpha   90.00
_cell.angle_beta   90.00
_cell.angle_gamma   90.00
#
_symmetry.space_group_name_H-M   'P 1'
#
loop_
_entity.id
_entity.type
_entity.pdbx_description
1 polymer ?
#
loop_
_entity_poly.entity_id
_entity_poly.type
_entity_poly.pdbx_seq_one_letter_code
_entity_poly.pdbx_strand_id
1 'polypeptide(L)'
;MNYTSSVLKYYIDFVENIIVEDEMLQSGSESNITEKVCEIEFKDVSFKYPNTDRYILKNISLKIKAGEHVAIVGQNGAGKTTFIKLLCHLYDNYEGKILINGKEASEYSLTEY
;
A
#
# COMPACT_ATOMS: atom_id res chain seq x y z
N MET A 1 -7.54 -28.43 17.90
CA MET A 1 -8.36 -27.63 16.96
C MET A 1 -7.40 -27.21 15.87
N ASN A 2 -7.24 -28.04 14.84
CA ASN A 2 -6.09 -28.01 13.93
C ASN A 2 -6.46 -27.24 12.67
N TYR A 3 -6.34 -25.92 12.70
CA TYR A 3 -6.40 -25.11 11.48
C TYR A 3 -5.04 -25.17 10.79
N THR A 4 -4.97 -26.06 9.79
CA THR A 4 -4.39 -25.83 8.46
C THR A 4 -3.09 -25.01 8.38
N SER A 5 -1.99 -25.57 8.90
CA SER A 5 -0.61 -25.09 8.68
C SER A 5 -0.24 -24.99 7.18
N SER A 6 -0.90 -25.73 6.29
CA SER A 6 -0.59 -25.77 4.86
C SER A 6 -0.93 -24.49 4.10
N VAL A 7 -2.05 -23.82 4.42
CA VAL A 7 -2.45 -22.59 3.72
C VAL A 7 -1.59 -21.40 4.19
N LEU A 8 -1.31 -21.32 5.48
CA LEU A 8 -0.43 -20.28 6.02
C LEU A 8 1.00 -20.47 5.51
N LYS A 9 1.48 -21.73 5.42
CA LYS A 9 2.76 -22.05 4.80
C LYS A 9 2.80 -21.65 3.34
N TYR A 10 1.78 -21.98 2.55
CA TYR A 10 1.71 -21.54 1.15
C TYR A 10 1.75 -20.02 1.01
N TYR A 11 1.09 -19.29 1.90
CA TYR A 11 1.11 -17.83 1.90
C TYR A 11 2.48 -17.26 2.27
N ILE A 12 3.15 -17.85 3.27
CA ILE A 12 4.52 -17.48 3.66
C ILE A 12 5.49 -17.79 2.51
N ASP A 13 5.45 -19.02 1.97
CA ASP A 13 6.30 -19.44 0.85
C ASP A 13 6.08 -18.52 -0.37
N PHE A 14 4.83 -18.11 -0.65
CA PHE A 14 4.52 -17.16 -1.72
C PHE A 14 5.11 -15.76 -1.45
N VAL A 15 4.97 -15.24 -0.23
CA VAL A 15 5.56 -13.96 0.16
C VAL A 15 7.09 -14.02 0.09
N GLU A 16 7.70 -15.10 0.59
CA GLU A 16 9.16 -15.31 0.53
C GLU A 16 9.67 -15.38 -0.91
N ASN A 17 8.94 -16.06 -1.81
CA ASN A 17 9.34 -16.14 -3.22
C ASN A 17 9.25 -14.78 -3.94
N ILE A 18 8.27 -13.92 -3.60
CA ILE A 18 8.19 -12.55 -4.12
C ILE A 18 9.41 -11.71 -3.69
N ILE A 19 9.88 -11.89 -2.45
CA ILE A 19 11.07 -11.17 -1.94
C ILE A 19 12.32 -11.54 -2.74
N VAL A 20 12.48 -12.83 -3.09
CA VAL A 20 13.62 -13.32 -3.87
C VAL A 20 13.65 -12.73 -5.29
N GLU A 21 12.48 -12.54 -5.93
CA GLU A 21 12.41 -11.94 -7.26
C GLU A 21 12.77 -10.43 -7.26
N ASP A 22 12.41 -9.68 -6.21
CA ASP A 22 12.74 -8.25 -6.08
C ASP A 22 14.25 -7.98 -5.87
N GLU A 23 14.99 -8.93 -5.29
CA GLU A 23 16.45 -8.86 -5.17
C GLU A 23 17.16 -9.07 -6.52
N MET A 24 16.61 -9.93 -7.38
CA MET A 24 17.17 -10.24 -8.70
C MET A 24 16.96 -9.11 -9.73
N LEU A 25 15.95 -8.25 -9.55
CA LEU A 25 15.63 -7.14 -10.46
C LEU A 25 16.52 -5.90 -10.27
N GLN A 26 17.33 -5.82 -9.20
CA GLN A 26 18.17 -4.65 -8.92
C GLN A 26 19.48 -4.59 -9.72
N SER A 27 19.78 -5.58 -10.57
CA SER A 27 21.01 -5.60 -11.38
C SER A 27 20.87 -5.01 -12.79
N GLY A 28 19.72 -4.46 -13.17
CA GLY A 28 19.47 -3.88 -14.50
C GLY A 28 19.19 -2.37 -14.45
N SER A 29 20.06 -1.56 -15.06
CA SER A 29 19.85 -0.13 -15.27
C SER A 29 18.89 0.13 -16.43
N GLU A 30 17.75 0.78 -16.20
CA GLU A 30 16.99 1.45 -17.27
C GLU A 30 15.96 2.46 -16.71
N SER A 31 16.23 3.75 -16.93
CA SER A 31 15.33 4.91 -16.74
C SER A 31 14.04 4.74 -17.57
N ASN A 32 12.82 4.86 -17.01
CA ASN A 32 12.10 6.15 -16.86
C ASN A 32 10.88 6.16 -15.89
N ILE A 33 10.72 5.19 -14.97
CA ILE A 33 9.91 5.31 -13.72
C ILE A 33 10.78 4.93 -12.50
N THR A 34 11.96 5.53 -12.38
CA THR A 34 13.15 4.83 -11.84
C THR A 34 13.62 5.23 -10.44
N GLU A 35 12.76 5.79 -9.59
CA GLU A 35 13.07 5.82 -8.16
C GLU A 35 12.41 4.61 -7.50
N LYS A 36 13.21 3.64 -7.07
CA LYS A 36 12.74 2.50 -6.27
C LYS A 36 11.85 3.01 -5.13
N VAL A 37 10.64 2.48 -5.01
CA VAL A 37 9.76 2.82 -3.88
C VAL A 37 10.39 2.27 -2.61
N CYS A 38 10.90 3.16 -1.78
CA CYS A 38 11.60 2.85 -0.53
C CYS A 38 10.70 3.09 0.68
N GLU A 39 9.72 3.98 0.56
CA GLU A 39 8.82 4.34 1.65
C GLU A 39 7.46 4.84 1.13
N ILE A 40 6.38 4.41 1.79
CA ILE A 40 5.05 4.98 1.64
C ILE A 40 4.60 5.50 3.00
N GLU A 41 4.10 6.74 3.06
CA GLU A 41 3.68 7.38 4.30
C GLU A 41 2.28 7.98 4.17
N PHE A 42 1.37 7.55 5.05
CA PHE A 42 0.09 8.21 5.31
C PHE A 42 0.30 9.19 6.47
N LYS A 43 -0.05 10.47 6.26
CA LYS A 43 -0.04 11.53 7.28
C LYS A 43 -1.45 12.05 7.51
N ASP A 44 -2.03 11.65 8.64
CA ASP A 44 -3.35 12.07 9.13
C ASP A 44 -4.47 11.91 8.10
N VAL A 45 -4.41 10.83 7.32
CA VAL A 45 -5.29 10.62 6.18
C VAL A 45 -6.70 10.28 6.63
N SER A 46 -7.67 11.05 6.15
CA SER A 46 -9.10 10.82 6.37
C SER A 46 -9.84 10.78 5.04
N PHE A 47 -10.76 9.84 4.88
CA PHE A 47 -11.45 9.62 3.62
C PHE A 47 -12.93 9.28 3.82
N LYS A 48 -13.76 9.86 2.96
CA LYS A 48 -15.17 9.55 2.76
C LYS A 48 -15.43 9.39 1.27
N TYR A 49 -16.30 8.46 0.90
CA TYR A 49 -16.74 8.35 -0.49
C TYR A 49 -17.53 9.60 -0.91
N PRO A 50 -17.60 9.91 -2.21
CA PRO A 50 -18.48 10.96 -2.72
C PRO A 50 -19.93 10.72 -2.26
N ASN A 51 -20.64 11.81 -1.96
CA ASN A 51 -22.05 11.80 -1.54
C ASN A 51 -22.33 11.09 -0.21
N THR A 52 -21.32 10.95 0.66
CA THR A 52 -21.51 10.49 2.04
C THR A 52 -20.77 11.40 3.01
N ASP A 53 -21.40 11.66 4.16
CA ASP A 53 -20.78 12.41 5.27
C ASP A 53 -20.01 11.52 6.25
N ARG A 54 -20.12 10.19 6.08
CA ARG A 54 -19.43 9.22 6.91
C ARG A 54 -18.01 9.00 6.43
N TYR A 55 -17.04 9.26 7.31
CA TYR A 55 -15.66 8.83 7.14
C TYR A 55 -15.57 7.30 7.20
N ILE A 56 -14.91 6.72 6.20
CA ILE A 56 -14.55 5.30 6.16
C ILE A 56 -13.18 5.08 6.79
N LEU A 57 -12.27 6.03 6.59
CA LEU A 57 -10.96 6.09 7.21
C LEU A 57 -10.83 7.44 7.89
N LYS A 58 -10.24 7.47 9.09
CA LYS A 58 -10.11 8.70 9.89
C LYS A 58 -8.75 8.72 10.58
N ASN A 59 -8.01 9.80 10.36
CA ASN A 59 -6.70 10.07 10.97
C ASN A 59 -5.71 8.90 10.86
N ILE A 60 -5.61 8.30 9.68
CA ILE A 60 -4.68 7.20 9.43
C ILE A 60 -3.27 7.78 9.26
N SER A 61 -2.39 7.40 10.18
CA SER A 61 -0.97 7.77 10.17
C SER A 61 -0.11 6.51 10.27
N LEU A 62 0.64 6.22 9.21
CA LEU A 62 1.40 4.99 9.02
C LEU A 62 2.55 5.25 8.06
N LYS A 63 3.69 4.62 8.31
CA LYS A 63 4.85 4.61 7.43
C LYS A 63 5.22 3.16 7.15
N ILE A 64 5.31 2.80 5.87
CA ILE A 64 5.67 1.48 5.37
C ILE A 64 6.99 1.64 4.62
N LYS A 65 8.02 0.90 5.02
CA LYS A 65 9.33 0.93 4.36
C LYS A 65 9.49 -0.26 3.42
N ALA A 66 10.40 -0.14 2.46
CA ALA A 66 10.77 -1.25 1.59
C ALA A 66 11.23 -2.46 2.43
N GLY A 67 10.74 -3.65 2.06
CA GLY A 67 10.97 -4.90 2.79
C GLY A 67 10.08 -5.09 4.02
N GLU A 68 9.24 -4.12 4.40
CA GLU A 68 8.27 -4.33 5.48
C GLU A 68 7.00 -5.03 4.95
N HIS A 69 6.54 -6.01 5.72
CA HIS A 69 5.26 -6.68 5.47
C HIS A 69 4.22 -6.17 6.47
N VAL A 70 3.15 -5.55 5.96
CA VAL A 70 2.06 -5.01 6.78
C VAL A 70 0.78 -5.81 6.52
N ALA A 71 0.21 -6.37 7.59
CA ALA A 71 -1.07 -7.06 7.55
C ALA A 71 -2.20 -6.13 7.98
N ILE A 72 -3.22 -5.97 7.12
CA ILE A 72 -4.41 -5.18 7.42
C ILE A 72 -5.55 -6.11 7.84
N VAL A 73 -5.92 -6.06 9.12
CA VAL A 73 -6.95 -6.93 9.71
C VAL A 73 -8.07 -6.11 10.32
N GLY A 74 -9.26 -6.71 10.44
CA GLY A 74 -10.44 -6.05 11.01
C GLY A 74 -11.74 -6.66 10.53
N GLN A 75 -12.87 -6.21 11.06
CA GLN A 75 -14.19 -6.71 10.68
C GLN A 75 -14.59 -6.32 9.25
N ASN A 76 -15.60 -6.97 8.69
CA ASN A 76 -16.18 -6.59 7.41
C ASN A 76 -16.71 -5.14 7.49
N GLY A 77 -16.44 -4.34 6.47
CA GLY A 77 -16.81 -2.91 6.46
C GLY A 77 -15.87 -1.98 7.24
N ALA A 78 -14.79 -2.47 7.86
CA ALA A 78 -13.84 -1.64 8.59
C ALA A 78 -12.94 -0.72 7.73
N GLY A 79 -13.15 -0.67 6.40
CA GLY A 79 -12.39 0.19 5.49
C GLY A 79 -11.10 -0.40 4.92
N LYS A 80 -10.80 -1.69 5.14
CA LYS A 80 -9.57 -2.34 4.64
C LYS A 80 -9.36 -2.20 3.13
N THR A 81 -10.38 -2.53 2.34
CA THR A 81 -10.34 -2.38 0.87
C THR A 81 -10.22 -0.91 0.46
N THR A 82 -10.84 0.00 1.22
CA THR A 82 -10.71 1.44 0.99
C THR A 82 -9.29 1.92 1.25
N PHE A 83 -8.64 1.44 2.30
CA PHE A 83 -7.24 1.74 2.58
C PHE A 83 -6.33 1.30 1.42
N ILE A 84 -6.50 0.06 0.93
CA ILE A 84 -5.75 -0.44 -0.23
C ILE A 84 -6.00 0.42 -1.48
N LYS A 85 -7.24 0.86 -1.71
CA LYS A 85 -7.56 1.75 -2.82
C LYS A 85 -6.83 3.10 -2.74
N LEU A 86 -6.71 3.68 -1.54
CA LEU A 86 -5.93 4.91 -1.33
C LEU A 86 -4.42 4.66 -1.50
N LEU A 87 -3.92 3.54 -1.00
CA LEU A 87 -2.52 3.13 -1.14
C LEU A 87 -2.12 3.02 -2.63
N CYS A 88 -3.02 2.49 -3.46
CA CYS A 88 -2.85 2.40 -4.91
C CYS A 88 -3.23 3.69 -5.66
N HIS A 89 -3.46 4.81 -4.95
CA HIS A 89 -3.86 6.10 -5.51
C HIS A 89 -5.09 6.04 -6.45
N LEU A 90 -6.04 5.14 -6.18
CA LEU A 90 -7.29 5.01 -6.96
C LEU A 90 -8.35 6.07 -6.59
N TYR A 91 -8.11 6.82 -5.52
CA TYR A 91 -8.88 8.01 -5.15
C TYR A 91 -7.92 9.10 -4.69
N ASP A 92 -8.23 10.33 -5.06
CA ASP A 92 -7.48 11.56 -4.78
C ASP A 92 -8.22 12.48 -3.79
N ASN A 93 -9.51 12.23 -3.53
CA ASN A 93 -10.35 13.03 -2.65
C ASN A 93 -10.23 12.62 -1.16
N TYR A 94 -9.05 12.79 -0.57
CA TYR A 94 -8.79 12.55 0.85
C TYR A 94 -8.23 13.79 1.56
N GLU A 95 -8.41 13.87 2.87
CA GLU A 95 -7.71 14.81 3.74
C GLU A 95 -6.36 14.24 4.17
N GLY A 96 -5.42 15.10 4.56
CA GLY A 96 -4.07 14.67 4.93
C GLY A 96 -3.15 14.54 3.72
N LYS A 97 -2.11 13.70 3.83
CA LYS A 97 -1.15 13.46 2.74
C LYS A 97 -0.78 11.99 2.62
N ILE A 98 -0.65 11.51 1.38
CA ILE A 98 -0.02 10.23 1.07
C ILE A 98 1.27 10.54 0.32
N LEU A 99 2.40 10.08 0.86
CA LEU A 99 3.73 10.33 0.32
C LEU A 99 4.34 9.02 -0.17
N ILE A 100 5.03 9.09 -1.31
CA ILE A 100 5.89 8.04 -1.84
C ILE A 100 7.29 8.63 -1.87
N ASN A 101 8.26 8.00 -1.19
CA ASN A 101 9.62 8.53 -1.03
C ASN A 101 9.68 10.01 -0.57
N GLY A 102 8.69 10.44 0.23
CA GLY A 102 8.58 11.81 0.72
C GLY A 102 7.96 12.84 -0.24
N LYS A 103 7.65 12.47 -1.49
CA LYS A 103 6.91 13.30 -2.46
C LYS A 103 5.42 12.96 -2.42
N GLU A 104 4.52 13.91 -2.67
CA GLU A 104 3.08 13.58 -2.65
C GLU A 104 2.72 12.61 -3.78
N ALA A 105 1.86 11.63 -3.49
CA ALA A 105 1.47 10.61 -4.46
C ALA A 105 0.83 11.21 -5.74
N SER A 106 0.17 12.37 -5.62
CA SER A 106 -0.40 13.14 -6.72
C SER A 106 0.63 13.74 -7.68
N GLU A 107 1.89 13.89 -7.24
CA GLU A 107 2.99 14.39 -8.09
C GLU A 107 3.51 13.32 -9.06
N TYR A 108 3.18 12.06 -8.83
CA TYR A 108 3.56 10.97 -9.73
C TYR A 108 2.61 10.96 -10.94
N SER A 109 3.20 11.12 -12.12
CA SER A 109 2.44 11.06 -13.37
C SER A 109 1.94 9.64 -13.60
N LEU A 110 0.62 9.45 -13.76
CA LEU A 110 0.00 8.18 -14.18
C LEU A 110 0.33 7.82 -15.65
N THR A 111 1.18 8.60 -16.30
CA THR A 111 1.54 8.48 -17.71
C THR A 111 2.65 7.43 -17.87
N GLU A 112 2.31 6.16 -17.68
CA GLU A 112 2.99 4.98 -18.23
C GLU A 112 2.35 3.72 -17.60
N TYR A 113 1.20 3.33 -18.15
CA TYR A 113 0.66 1.98 -18.08
C TYR A 113 0.25 1.54 -19.48
#